data_AF-A0A5M8EPS3-F1
#
_entry.id   AF-A0A5M8EPS3-F1
#
_cell.length_a   1.000
_cell.length_b   1.000
_cell.length_c   1.000
_cell.angle_alpha   90.00
_cell.angle_beta   90.00
_cell.angle_gamma   90.00
#
_symmetry.space_group_name_H-M   'P 1'
#
loop_
_entity.id
_entity.type
_entity.pdbx_description
1 polymer ?
#
loop_
_entity_poly.entity_id
_entity_poly.type
_entity_poly.pdbx_seq_one_letter_code
_entity_poly.pdbx_strand_id
1 'polypeptide(L)' 'MTSKLEQLKQFTTVVCDTGDLEAISRLRPVDATTNPSLLL' A
#
# COMPACT_ATOMS: atom_id res chain seq x y z
N MET A 1 20.76 1.35 4.86
CA MET A 1 20.12 2.64 4.50
C MET A 1 18.62 2.47 4.60
N THR A 2 17.92 3.41 5.22
CA THR A 2 16.45 3.46 5.23
C THR A 2 15.94 3.88 3.85
N SER A 3 14.98 3.14 3.30
CA SER A 3 14.40 3.46 1.99
C SER A 3 13.55 4.73 2.07
N LYS A 4 13.28 5.36 0.92
CA LYS A 4 12.36 6.52 0.85
C LYS A 4 10.97 6.19 1.40
N LEU A 5 10.50 4.97 1.18
CA LEU A 5 9.23 4.49 1.72
C LEU A 5 9.24 4.44 3.25
N GLU A 6 10.32 3.94 3.84
CA GLU A 6 10.47 3.89 5.30
C GLU A 6 10.61 5.28 5.93
N GLN A 7 11.20 6.25 5.21
CA GLN A 7 11.20 7.65 5.65
C GLN A 7 9.80 8.27 5.57
N LEU A 8 9.04 8.02 4.51
CA LEU A 8 7.68 8.58 4.33
C LEU A 8 6.71 8.10 5.43
N LYS A 9 6.80 6.83 5.83
CA LYS A 9 5.99 6.23 6.90
C LYS A 9 6.13 6.93 8.25
N GLN A 10 7.19 7.71 8.47
CA GLN A 10 7.39 8.48 9.71
C GLN A 10 6.47 9.71 9.80
N PHE A 11 5.98 10.20 8.67
CA PHE A 11 5.20 11.44 8.59
C PHE A 11 3.75 11.22 8.14
N THR A 12 3.48 10.11 7.45
CA THR A 12 2.18 9.84 6.83
C THR A 12 1.80 8.37 6.94
N THR A 13 0.50 8.09 7.07
CA THR A 13 -0.02 6.72 6.93
C THR A 13 0.00 6.30 5.47
N VAL A 14 0.81 5.28 5.16
CA VAL A 14 0.90 4.72 3.81
C VAL A 14 -0.13 3.59 3.64
N VAL A 15 -0.94 3.70 2.59
CA VAL A 15 -1.94 2.72 2.17
C VAL A 15 -1.62 2.22 0.75
N CYS A 16 -2.08 1.03 0.38
CA CYS A 16 -1.93 0.51 -0.98
C CYS A 16 -3.21 0.71 -1.80
N ASP A 17 -3.07 1.21 -3.04
CA ASP A 17 -4.19 1.40 -3.96
C ASP A 17 -4.23 0.28 -5.01
N THR A 18 -4.77 -0.88 -4.63
CA THR A 18 -4.79 -2.08 -5.47
C THR A 18 -5.86 -3.08 -5.03
N GLY A 19 -6.40 -3.84 -5.99
CA GLY A 19 -7.21 -5.04 -5.74
C GLY A 19 -6.40 -6.33 -5.67
N ASP A 20 -5.08 -6.30 -5.89
CA ASP A 20 -4.21 -7.48 -5.88
C ASP A 20 -3.96 -8.00 -4.44
N LEU A 21 -4.62 -9.10 -4.11
CA LEU A 21 -4.53 -9.74 -2.79
C LEU A 21 -3.12 -10.29 -2.48
N GLU A 22 -2.36 -10.74 -3.48
CA GLU A 22 -1.00 -11.22 -3.27
C GLU A 22 -0.06 -10.05 -2.91
N ALA A 23 -0.23 -8.92 -3.61
CA ALA A 23 0.52 -7.70 -3.31
C ALA A 23 0.22 -7.18 -1.91
N ILE A 24 -1.07 -7.15 -1.50
CA ILE A 24 -1.49 -6.73 -0.16
C ILE A 24 -0.86 -7.64 0.91
N SER A 25 -0.93 -8.97 0.71
CA SER A 25 -0.34 -9.95 1.63
C SER A 25 1.18 -9.78 1.76
N ARG A 26 1.89 -9.55 0.65
CA ARG A 26 3.34 -9.34 0.64
C ARG A 26 3.76 -8.03 1.31
N LEU A 27 3.06 -6.94 1.01
CA LEU A 27 3.45 -5.59 1.42
C LEU A 27 2.92 -5.18 2.80
N ARG A 28 1.86 -5.84 3.28
CA ARG A 28 1.23 -5.59 4.60
C ARG A 28 1.06 -4.08 4.88
N PRO A 29 0.32 -3.35 4.02
CA PRO A 29 0.04 -1.94 4.27
C PRO A 29 -0.85 -1.77 5.51
N VAL A 30 -1.00 -0.52 5.97
CA VAL A 30 -1.94 -0.21 7.06
C VAL A 30 -3.36 -0.47 6.60
N ASP A 31 -3.74 0.08 5.45
CA ASP A 31 -5.01 -0.17 4.76
C ASP A 31 -4.76 -0.38 3.26
N ALA A 32 -5.75 -0.95 2.57
CA ALA A 32 -5.80 -1.01 1.12
C ALA A 32 -7.08 -0.35 0.61
N THR A 33 -6.96 0.44 -0.46
CA THR A 33 -8.09 1.04 -1.17
C THR A 33 -8.30 0.33 -2.49
N THR A 34 -9.57 0.14 -2.85
CA THR A 34 -9.99 -0.34 -4.16
C THR A 34 -10.93 0.68 -4.79
N ASN A 35 -11.07 0.59 -6.12
CA ASN A 35 -12.07 1.30 -6.89
C ASN A 35 -12.49 0.41 -8.07
N PRO A 36 -13.60 0.70 -8.78
CA PRO A 36 -14.08 -0.15 -9.87
C PRO A 36 -13.03 -0.44 -10.94
N SER A 37 -12.20 0.53 -11.31
CA SER A 37 -11.16 0.35 -12.33
C SER A 37 -10.02 -0.57 -11.89
N LEU A 38 -9.81 -0.79 -10.59
CA LEU A 38 -8.81 -1.71 -10.07
C LEU A 38 -9.29 -3.16 -9.98
N LEU A 39 -10.58 -3.41 -10.21
CA LEU A 39 -11.22 -4.73 -10.12
C LEU A 39 -11.73 -5.27 -11.46
N LEU A 40 -11.84 -4.43 -12.49
CA LEU A 40 -12.35 -4.72 -13.82
C LEU A 40 -11.21 -4.84 -14.84
#